data_AF-A0A1Q8AVF8-F1
#
_entry.id   AF-A0A1Q8AVF8-F1
#
_cell.length_a   1.000
_cell.length_b   1.000
_cell.length_c   1.000
_cell.angle_alpha   90.00
_cell.angle_beta   90.00
_cell.angle_gamma   90.00
#
_symmetry.space_group_name_H-M   'P 1'
#
loop_
_entity.id
_entity.type
_entity.pdbx_description
1 polymer ?
#
loop_
_entity_poly.entity_id
_entity_poly.type
_entity_poly.pdbx_seq_one_letter_code
_entity_poly.pdbx_strand_id
1 'polypeptide(L)'
;MQRRFKGGLAVNAAYTLAGSDGNAPDGGNSTIGVVQYDPYDIEKDRGPDPNVVKHRVVMNGTWDIPVGRGRRTGGSLPLWADAIVGGWTVSTIFQARSGPNLTPYFTYGDTGGIYPANTGRTLDGVGQFGEAWRPDVTGNPNTGGTRDRFFDLTKFKLPAAGSLGNAGKGSVHGPGTWIVNLAFYKDIVRSRGFTAEFSALLDNAFDHRNSASGWEQLARSWT
;
A
#
# COMPACT_ATOMS: atom_id res chain seq x y z
N MET A 1 10.41 12.25 14.11
CA MET A 1 10.64 12.28 15.56
C MET A 1 11.78 11.34 15.90
N GLN A 2 12.75 11.79 16.68
CA GLN A 2 13.86 10.95 17.13
C GLN A 2 13.97 11.06 18.64
N ARG A 3 13.85 9.93 19.34
CA ARG A 3 14.12 9.85 20.78
C ARG A 3 15.44 9.11 20.96
N ARG A 4 16.43 9.82 21.49
CA ARG A 4 17.75 9.27 21.85
C ARG A 4 17.60 8.29 23.03
N PHE A 5 18.53 7.34 23.11
CA PHE A 5 18.57 6.24 24.09
C PHE A 5 18.29 6.76 25.51
N LYS A 6 17.11 6.47 26.06
CA LYS A 6 16.75 6.85 27.45
C LYS A 6 16.08 5.68 28.13
N GLY A 7 16.78 5.09 29.10
CA GLY A 7 16.30 3.93 29.87
C GLY A 7 16.23 2.64 29.06
N GLY A 8 17.15 2.43 28.10
CA GLY A 8 17.18 1.26 27.23
C GLY A 8 16.38 1.39 25.93
N LEU A 9 15.55 2.43 25.78
CA LEU A 9 14.68 2.62 24.62
C LEU A 9 15.22 3.69 23.68
N ALA A 10 15.34 3.35 22.40
CA ALA A 10 15.53 4.26 21.28
C ALA A 10 14.43 4.08 20.24
N VAL A 11 13.89 5.19 19.74
CA VAL A 11 12.83 5.18 18.72
C VAL A 11 13.07 6.28 17.70
N ASN A 12 12.93 5.93 16.43
CA ASN A 12 12.90 6.85 15.31
C ASN A 12 11.61 6.64 14.52
N ALA A 13 10.89 7.71 14.22
CA ALA A 13 9.71 7.66 13.39
C ALA A 13 9.71 8.79 12.36
N ALA A 14 9.34 8.47 11.14
CA ALA A 14 9.16 9.40 10.04
C ALA A 14 7.76 9.22 9.44
N TYR A 15 7.14 10.35 9.11
CA TYR A 15 5.87 10.39 8.40
C TYR A 15 6.03 11.29 7.18
N THR A 16 5.61 10.78 6.04
CA THR A 16 5.61 11.49 4.77
C THR A 16 4.18 11.64 4.30
N LEU A 17 3.77 12.90 4.10
CA LEU A 17 2.59 13.27 3.35
C LEU A 17 3.05 13.71 1.97
N ALA A 18 2.62 13.02 0.92
CA ALA A 18 2.93 13.39 -0.46
C ALA A 18 1.64 13.61 -1.26
N GLY A 19 1.75 14.38 -2.34
CA GLY A 19 0.66 14.62 -3.26
C GLY A 19 1.22 15.05 -4.60
N SER A 20 0.68 14.46 -5.65
CA SER A 20 0.94 14.83 -7.02
C SER A 20 -0.36 14.62 -7.78
N ASP A 21 -0.70 15.56 -8.64
CA ASP A 21 -1.82 15.49 -9.55
C ASP A 21 -1.36 15.88 -10.95
N GLY A 22 -2.07 15.37 -11.95
CA GLY A 22 -1.76 15.68 -13.33
C GLY A 22 -2.81 15.15 -14.28
N ASN A 23 -2.83 15.75 -15.47
CA ASN A 23 -3.64 15.36 -16.63
C ASN A 23 -2.83 14.48 -17.62
N ALA A 24 -1.65 14.02 -17.21
CA ALA A 24 -0.89 13.05 -17.97
C ALA A 24 -1.68 11.73 -18.04
N PRO A 25 -1.75 11.05 -19.19
CA PRO A 25 -2.43 9.77 -19.27
C PRO A 25 -1.68 8.72 -18.43
N ASP A 26 -2.42 7.79 -17.81
CA ASP A 26 -1.87 6.78 -16.88
C ASP A 26 -1.04 5.69 -17.55
N GLY A 27 -1.11 5.58 -18.87
CA GLY A 27 -0.35 4.61 -19.66
C GLY A 27 -0.89 4.52 -21.09
N GLY A 28 -0.04 4.04 -22.00
CA GLY A 28 -0.40 3.79 -23.38
C GLY A 28 0.80 3.24 -24.15
N ASN A 29 0.64 2.08 -24.76
CA ASN A 29 1.65 1.48 -25.62
C ASN A 29 1.28 1.78 -27.08
N SER A 30 1.59 2.98 -27.54
CA SER A 30 1.26 3.43 -28.88
C SER A 30 2.49 4.07 -29.53
N THR A 31 2.80 3.62 -30.75
CA THR A 31 3.85 4.19 -31.59
C THR A 31 3.56 5.64 -32.02
N ILE A 32 2.31 6.09 -31.86
CA ILE A 32 1.84 7.46 -32.16
C ILE A 32 1.83 8.34 -30.89
N GLY A 33 2.21 7.78 -29.73
CA GLY A 33 2.20 8.48 -28.45
C GLY A 33 0.97 8.15 -27.60
N VAL A 34 0.97 8.66 -26.36
CA VAL A 34 -0.02 8.28 -25.34
C VAL A 34 -1.39 8.91 -25.65
N VAL A 35 -2.45 8.11 -25.59
CA VAL A 35 -3.82 8.54 -25.91
C VAL A 35 -4.51 9.09 -24.67
N GLN A 36 -4.95 10.36 -24.74
CA GLN A 36 -5.78 10.99 -23.70
C GLN A 36 -7.17 10.33 -23.65
N TYR A 37 -7.83 10.34 -22.49
CA TYR A 37 -9.20 9.80 -22.38
C TYR A 37 -10.18 10.68 -23.16
N ASP A 38 -10.15 11.99 -22.91
CA ASP A 38 -10.87 13.02 -23.67
C ASP A 38 -9.85 13.92 -24.41
N PRO A 39 -9.71 13.79 -25.75
CA PRO A 39 -8.76 14.59 -26.51
C PRO A 39 -9.18 16.06 -26.66
N TYR A 40 -10.45 16.39 -26.38
CA TYR A 40 -10.97 17.75 -26.50
C TYR A 40 -10.87 18.54 -25.19
N ASP A 41 -10.70 17.86 -24.06
CA ASP A 41 -10.59 18.47 -22.74
C ASP A 41 -9.71 17.61 -21.81
N ILE A 42 -8.41 17.91 -21.81
CA ILE A 42 -7.42 17.18 -21.01
C ILE A 42 -7.59 17.37 -19.51
N GLU A 43 -8.25 18.45 -19.05
CA GLU A 43 -8.41 18.70 -17.62
C GLU A 43 -9.44 17.75 -16.98
N LYS A 44 -10.31 17.12 -17.78
CA LYS A 44 -11.15 15.99 -17.31
C LYS A 44 -10.35 14.78 -16.87
N ASP A 45 -9.12 14.66 -17.36
CA ASP A 45 -8.18 13.61 -16.96
C ASP A 45 -7.29 14.01 -15.81
N ARG A 46 -7.46 15.21 -15.25
CA ARG A 46 -6.69 15.59 -14.07
C ARG A 46 -7.12 14.77 -12.86
N GLY A 47 -6.14 14.09 -12.27
CA GLY A 47 -6.34 13.29 -11.07
C GLY A 47 -5.03 13.03 -10.33
N PRO A 48 -5.10 12.40 -9.15
CA PRO A 48 -3.90 12.06 -8.40
C PRO A 48 -3.02 11.09 -9.20
N ASP A 49 -1.72 11.26 -9.07
CA ASP A 49 -0.73 10.34 -9.65
C ASP A 49 -0.83 8.96 -8.99
N PRO A 50 -1.05 7.88 -9.74
CA PRO A 50 -1.16 6.52 -9.19
C PRO A 50 0.13 6.05 -8.50
N ASN A 51 1.29 6.64 -8.82
CA ASN A 51 2.59 6.27 -8.26
C ASN A 51 2.90 6.98 -6.93
N VAL A 52 2.12 8.00 -6.57
CA VAL A 52 2.37 8.79 -5.35
C VAL A 52 1.54 8.26 -4.19
N VAL A 53 2.22 7.66 -3.22
CA VAL A 53 1.63 7.23 -1.96
C VAL A 53 1.34 8.45 -1.09
N LYS A 54 0.06 8.69 -0.80
CA LYS A 54 -0.40 9.85 -0.01
C LYS A 54 0.19 9.89 1.40
N HIS A 55 0.06 8.78 2.12
CA HIS A 55 0.50 8.67 3.52
C HIS A 55 1.49 7.53 3.65
N ARG A 56 2.67 7.80 4.21
CA ARG A 56 3.66 6.77 4.56
C ARG A 56 4.21 7.01 5.95
N VAL A 57 4.20 5.98 6.78
CA VAL A 57 4.82 5.97 8.10
C VAL A 57 5.92 4.91 8.09
N VAL A 58 7.09 5.28 8.61
CA VAL A 58 8.17 4.34 8.92
C VAL A 58 8.60 4.60 10.35
N MET A 59 8.64 3.56 11.17
CA MET A 59 9.09 3.63 12.55
C MET A 59 10.08 2.50 12.81
N ASN A 60 11.19 2.83 13.47
CA ASN A 60 12.17 1.88 13.94
C ASN A 60 12.33 2.08 15.45
N GLY A 61 12.37 1.00 16.20
CA GLY A 61 12.56 1.05 17.65
C GLY A 61 13.45 -0.08 18.12
N THR A 62 14.29 0.21 19.09
CA THR A 62 15.08 -0.78 19.81
C THR A 62 14.90 -0.54 21.30
N TRP A 63 14.62 -1.61 22.03
CA TRP A 63 14.39 -1.58 23.46
C TRP A 63 15.23 -2.66 24.14
N ASP A 64 16.21 -2.21 24.91
CA ASP A 64 16.88 -3.02 25.91
C ASP A 64 15.94 -3.16 27.11
N ILE A 65 15.39 -4.36 27.27
CA ILE A 65 14.48 -4.65 28.36
C ILE A 65 15.27 -4.50 29.67
N PRO A 66 14.81 -3.65 30.61
CA PRO A 66 15.56 -3.35 31.83
C PRO A 66 15.35 -4.44 32.90
N VAL A 67 15.19 -5.69 32.49
CA VAL A 67 14.97 -6.85 33.36
C VAL A 67 16.25 -7.68 33.44
N GLY A 68 16.64 -8.08 34.64
CA GLY A 68 17.75 -8.99 34.91
C GLY A 68 18.68 -8.51 36.02
N ARG A 69 19.67 -9.34 36.36
CA ARG A 69 20.72 -8.98 37.32
C ARG A 69 21.47 -7.73 36.85
N GLY A 70 21.67 -6.78 37.77
CA GLY A 70 22.34 -5.51 37.47
C GLY A 70 21.52 -4.53 36.63
N ARG A 71 20.24 -4.83 36.32
CA ARG A 71 19.32 -3.91 35.63
C ARG A 71 18.26 -3.36 36.58
N ARG A 72 17.48 -2.39 36.09
CA ARG A 72 16.51 -1.60 36.90
C ARG A 72 15.43 -2.48 37.54
N THR A 73 15.07 -3.59 36.90
CA THR A 73 14.03 -4.51 37.35
C THR A 73 14.60 -5.93 37.48
N GLY A 74 14.35 -6.64 38.58
CA GLY A 74 14.82 -8.03 38.73
C GLY A 74 16.29 -8.20 39.12
N GLY A 75 16.91 -7.20 39.77
CA GLY A 75 18.31 -7.24 40.20
C GLY A 75 18.68 -8.41 41.13
N SER A 76 17.71 -9.02 41.80
CA SER A 76 17.86 -10.18 42.70
C SER A 76 17.39 -11.51 42.10
N LEU A 77 17.15 -11.58 40.79
CA LEU A 77 16.69 -12.82 40.15
C LEU A 77 17.71 -13.96 40.37
N PRO A 78 17.25 -15.19 40.64
CA PRO A 78 18.12 -16.36 40.64
C PRO A 78 18.71 -16.59 39.25
N LEU A 79 19.91 -17.16 39.19
CA LEU A 79 20.71 -17.27 37.94
C LEU A 79 19.93 -17.89 36.78
N TRP A 80 19.15 -18.93 37.05
CA TRP A 80 18.36 -19.61 36.04
C TRP A 80 17.22 -18.74 35.49
N ALA A 81 16.62 -17.89 36.33
CA ALA A 81 15.55 -16.99 35.90
C ALA A 81 16.14 -15.83 35.09
N ASP A 82 17.27 -15.26 35.51
CA ASP A 82 18.00 -14.24 34.75
C ASP A 82 18.46 -14.77 33.37
N ALA A 83 18.93 -16.02 33.32
CA ALA A 83 19.29 -16.68 32.07
C ALA A 83 18.10 -16.85 31.11
N ILE A 84 16.86 -16.88 31.59
CA ILE A 84 15.66 -16.97 30.74
C ILE A 84 15.10 -15.57 30.44
N VAL A 85 14.80 -14.75 31.45
CA VAL A 85 14.05 -13.49 31.28
C VAL A 85 14.90 -12.22 31.29
N GLY A 86 16.17 -12.30 31.67
CA GLY A 86 17.07 -11.14 31.76
C GLY A 86 17.73 -10.77 30.44
N GLY A 87 18.11 -9.51 30.27
CA GLY A 87 19.10 -9.10 29.25
C GLY A 87 18.63 -9.09 27.79
N TRP A 88 17.33 -9.22 27.53
CA TRP A 88 16.79 -9.16 26.17
C TRP A 88 16.85 -7.76 25.56
N THR A 89 17.16 -7.73 24.27
CA THR A 89 16.99 -6.56 23.41
C THR A 89 15.99 -6.90 22.32
N VAL A 90 14.98 -6.05 22.17
CA VAL A 90 13.94 -6.19 21.14
C VAL A 90 14.05 -5.04 20.17
N SER A 91 14.11 -5.34 18.88
CA SER A 91 14.06 -4.34 17.81
C SER A 91 12.82 -4.56 16.94
N THR A 92 12.28 -3.46 16.43
CA THR A 92 11.12 -3.46 15.54
C THR A 92 11.31 -2.47 14.40
N ILE A 93 10.83 -2.86 13.22
CA ILE A 93 10.64 -1.99 12.07
C ILE A 93 9.18 -2.07 11.69
N PHE A 94 8.48 -0.95 11.78
CA PHE A 94 7.10 -0.79 11.34
C PHE A 94 7.05 0.10 10.11
N GLN A 95 6.31 -0.35 9.10
CA GLN A 95 6.05 0.42 7.89
C GLN A 95 4.56 0.36 7.60
N ALA A 96 3.95 1.51 7.29
CA ALA A 96 2.58 1.56 6.82
C ALA A 96 2.45 2.59 5.70
N ARG A 97 1.57 2.31 4.74
CA ARG A 97 1.25 3.23 3.65
C ARG A 97 -0.23 3.18 3.29
N SER A 98 -0.77 4.32 2.87
CA SER A 98 -2.08 4.36 2.20
C SER A 98 -2.03 3.58 0.89
N GLY A 99 -3.19 3.14 0.43
CA GLY A 99 -3.31 2.48 -0.87
C GLY A 99 -3.10 3.44 -2.04
N PRO A 100 -2.95 2.88 -3.25
CA PRO A 100 -2.90 3.67 -4.47
C PRO A 100 -4.27 4.28 -4.77
N ASN A 101 -4.27 5.38 -5.51
CA ASN A 101 -5.47 5.88 -6.18
C ASN A 101 -5.62 5.15 -7.52
N LEU A 102 -6.77 4.52 -7.71
CA LEU A 102 -7.08 3.66 -8.85
C LEU A 102 -8.13 4.33 -9.73
N THR A 103 -7.99 4.17 -11.04
CA THR A 103 -8.96 4.64 -12.02
C THR A 103 -9.89 3.48 -12.40
N PRO A 104 -11.20 3.56 -12.13
CA PRO A 104 -12.12 2.50 -12.52
C PRO A 104 -12.27 2.48 -14.05
N TYR A 105 -12.27 1.29 -14.64
CA TYR A 105 -12.52 1.10 -16.05
C TYR A 105 -13.31 -0.20 -16.30
N PHE A 106 -13.93 -0.29 -17.46
CA PHE A 106 -14.51 -1.50 -18.01
C PHE A 106 -14.00 -1.71 -19.43
N THR A 107 -13.98 -2.96 -19.89
CA THR A 107 -13.60 -3.32 -21.25
C THR A 107 -14.79 -3.83 -22.06
N TYR A 108 -14.57 -4.04 -23.36
CA TYR A 108 -15.57 -4.62 -24.26
C TYR A 108 -16.06 -6.00 -23.78
N GLY A 109 -15.16 -6.83 -23.24
CA GLY A 109 -15.48 -8.16 -22.75
C GLY A 109 -16.36 -8.14 -21.49
N ASP A 110 -16.12 -7.19 -20.59
CA ASP A 110 -16.79 -7.10 -19.28
C ASP A 110 -18.29 -6.74 -19.38
N THR A 111 -18.71 -6.24 -20.54
CA THR A 111 -20.03 -5.61 -20.75
C THR A 111 -20.93 -6.38 -21.72
N GLY A 112 -20.53 -7.59 -22.11
CA GLY A 112 -21.28 -8.37 -23.10
C GLY A 112 -21.28 -7.75 -24.50
N GLY A 113 -20.21 -7.01 -24.84
CA GLY A 113 -20.05 -6.35 -26.13
C GLY A 113 -20.64 -4.94 -26.22
N ILE A 114 -21.02 -4.34 -25.09
CA ILE A 114 -21.53 -2.96 -25.03
C ILE A 114 -20.36 -1.99 -24.82
N TYR A 115 -20.01 -1.23 -25.85
CA TYR A 115 -19.00 -0.17 -25.73
C TYR A 115 -19.55 1.17 -26.22
N PRO A 116 -19.10 2.29 -25.64
CA PRO A 116 -19.52 3.61 -26.08
C PRO A 116 -18.82 3.95 -27.39
N ALA A 117 -19.48 3.62 -28.50
CA ALA A 117 -19.09 4.02 -29.85
C ALA A 117 -19.32 5.53 -30.07
N ASN A 118 -18.63 6.11 -31.06
CA ASN A 118 -18.77 7.52 -31.45
C ASN A 118 -18.47 8.54 -30.33
N THR A 119 -17.56 8.21 -29.42
CA THR A 119 -17.15 9.07 -28.30
C THR A 119 -16.08 10.11 -28.66
N GLY A 120 -15.63 10.14 -29.92
CA GLY A 120 -14.57 11.06 -30.38
C GLY A 120 -13.16 10.69 -29.89
N ARG A 121 -12.97 9.46 -29.37
CA ARG A 121 -11.65 8.95 -28.98
C ARG A 121 -10.75 8.70 -30.19
N THR A 122 -9.47 9.00 -30.04
CA THR A 122 -8.47 8.81 -31.10
C THR A 122 -8.05 7.35 -31.24
N LEU A 123 -7.63 6.97 -32.45
CA LEU A 123 -6.97 5.69 -32.72
C LEU A 123 -5.60 5.65 -32.03
N ASP A 124 -5.20 4.47 -31.55
CA ASP A 124 -3.82 4.20 -31.15
C ASP A 124 -2.93 3.83 -32.36
N GLY A 125 -1.64 3.58 -32.09
CA GLY A 125 -0.65 3.21 -33.12
C GLY A 125 -0.90 1.88 -33.84
N VAL A 126 -1.87 1.07 -33.41
CA VAL A 126 -2.30 -0.14 -34.10
C VAL A 126 -3.69 0.03 -34.76
N GLY A 127 -4.24 1.24 -34.75
CA GLY A 127 -5.53 1.54 -35.37
C GLY A 127 -6.72 1.02 -34.55
N GLN A 128 -6.55 0.81 -33.25
CA GLN A 128 -7.64 0.45 -32.35
C GLN A 128 -8.10 1.67 -31.54
N PHE A 129 -9.40 1.69 -31.22
CA PHE A 129 -9.93 2.59 -30.21
C PHE A 129 -9.72 1.89 -28.86
N GLY A 130 -8.85 2.43 -28.01
CA GLY A 130 -8.40 1.76 -26.79
C GLY A 130 -9.52 1.04 -26.01
N GLU A 131 -9.27 -0.20 -25.61
CA GLU A 131 -10.28 -1.17 -25.16
C GLU A 131 -10.78 -0.98 -23.71
N ALA A 132 -10.48 0.17 -23.09
CA ALA A 132 -10.84 0.47 -21.72
C ALA A 132 -11.52 1.84 -21.60
N TRP A 133 -12.71 1.88 -21.02
CA TRP A 133 -13.50 3.08 -20.78
C TRP A 133 -13.79 3.27 -19.31
N ARG A 134 -13.89 4.53 -18.88
CA ARG A 134 -14.37 4.83 -17.53
C ARG A 134 -15.89 4.74 -17.46
N PRO A 135 -16.45 4.21 -16.36
CA PRO A 135 -17.90 4.21 -16.14
C PRO A 135 -18.41 5.60 -15.72
N ASP A 136 -19.73 5.74 -15.65
CA ASP A 136 -20.37 6.83 -14.91
C ASP A 136 -20.45 6.47 -13.43
N VAL A 137 -20.12 7.43 -12.58
CA VAL A 137 -20.26 7.38 -11.12
C VAL A 137 -21.65 7.88 -10.73
N THR A 138 -22.42 7.03 -10.04
CA THR A 138 -23.79 7.33 -9.59
C THR A 138 -23.88 7.65 -8.10
N GLY A 139 -22.79 7.48 -7.35
CA GLY A 139 -22.67 7.79 -5.93
C GLY A 139 -21.23 7.54 -5.45
N ASN A 140 -20.95 7.69 -4.15
CA ASN A 140 -19.59 7.48 -3.63
C ASN A 140 -19.18 5.99 -3.73
N PRO A 141 -18.21 5.61 -4.58
CA PRO A 141 -17.79 4.21 -4.72
C PRO A 141 -16.82 3.78 -3.61
N ASN A 142 -16.24 4.72 -2.86
CA ASN A 142 -15.29 4.47 -1.77
C ASN A 142 -15.99 4.09 -0.46
N THR A 143 -17.21 3.55 -0.54
CA THR A 143 -17.95 2.92 0.56
C THR A 143 -17.65 1.43 0.67
N GLY A 144 -16.76 0.91 -0.18
CA GLY A 144 -16.26 -0.46 -0.08
C GLY A 144 -15.65 -0.74 1.29
N GLY A 145 -15.70 -2.01 1.69
CA GLY A 145 -15.36 -2.45 3.04
C GLY A 145 -14.02 -3.16 3.09
N THR A 146 -14.08 -4.49 3.08
CA THR A 146 -12.91 -5.35 3.21
C THR A 146 -11.93 -5.15 2.07
N ARG A 147 -10.68 -5.58 2.27
CA ARG A 147 -9.61 -5.49 1.28
C ARG A 147 -10.00 -6.02 -0.11
N ASP A 148 -10.75 -7.11 -0.17
CA ASP A 148 -11.12 -7.76 -1.45
C ASP A 148 -12.33 -7.07 -2.12
N ARG A 149 -13.02 -6.17 -1.41
CA ARG A 149 -14.13 -5.35 -1.92
C ARG A 149 -13.98 -3.91 -1.42
N PHE A 150 -12.83 -3.32 -1.74
CA PHE A 150 -12.44 -1.98 -1.31
C PHE A 150 -13.23 -0.86 -2.00
N PHE A 151 -14.06 -1.20 -2.99
CA PHE A 151 -15.00 -0.27 -3.63
C PHE A 151 -16.36 -0.93 -3.91
N ASP A 152 -17.40 -0.11 -4.06
CA ASP A 152 -18.75 -0.55 -4.37
C ASP A 152 -19.05 -0.45 -5.87
N LEU A 153 -19.07 -1.61 -6.54
CA LEU A 153 -19.39 -1.74 -7.96
C LEU A 153 -20.78 -1.18 -8.32
N THR A 154 -21.74 -1.17 -7.38
CA THR A 154 -23.11 -0.68 -7.64
C THR A 154 -23.17 0.84 -7.84
N LYS A 155 -22.07 1.55 -7.58
CA LYS A 155 -21.93 2.99 -7.79
C LYS A 155 -21.39 3.35 -9.16
N PHE A 156 -21.25 2.35 -10.03
CA PHE A 156 -20.85 2.52 -11.41
C PHE A 156 -21.95 2.04 -12.34
N LYS A 157 -22.11 2.73 -13.47
CA LYS A 157 -22.96 2.32 -14.58
C LYS A 157 -22.27 2.58 -15.90
N LEU A 158 -22.77 1.96 -16.96
CA LEU A 158 -22.31 2.28 -18.31
C LEU A 158 -22.77 3.69 -18.70
N PRO A 159 -21.89 4.50 -19.32
CA PRO A 159 -22.26 5.79 -19.89
C PRO A 159 -23.22 5.60 -21.06
N ALA A 160 -23.95 6.66 -21.42
CA ALA A 160 -24.82 6.65 -22.59
C ALA A 160 -24.00 6.47 -23.89
N ALA A 161 -24.60 5.86 -24.92
CA ALA A 161 -23.96 5.75 -26.22
C ALA A 161 -23.56 7.13 -26.76
N GLY A 162 -22.34 7.27 -27.29
CA GLY A 162 -21.78 8.54 -27.73
C GLY A 162 -21.21 9.44 -26.62
N SER A 163 -21.23 9.00 -25.36
CA SER A 163 -20.65 9.75 -24.23
C SER A 163 -19.47 9.03 -23.58
N LEU A 164 -18.47 9.79 -23.16
CA LEU A 164 -17.42 9.32 -22.25
C LEU A 164 -17.99 9.25 -20.83
N GLY A 165 -17.51 8.29 -20.04
CA GLY A 165 -17.90 8.17 -18.64
C GLY A 165 -17.30 9.27 -17.78
N ASN A 166 -17.99 9.61 -16.70
CA ASN A 166 -17.61 10.72 -15.84
C ASN A 166 -16.67 10.34 -14.66
N ALA A 167 -16.28 9.07 -14.51
CA ALA A 167 -15.40 8.70 -13.40
C ALA A 167 -14.05 9.41 -13.49
N GLY A 168 -13.67 10.08 -12.40
CA GLY A 168 -12.40 10.78 -12.31
C GLY A 168 -11.22 9.81 -12.31
N LYS A 169 -10.10 10.25 -12.90
CA LYS A 169 -8.81 9.59 -12.74
C LYS A 169 -8.48 9.44 -11.25
N GLY A 170 -8.06 8.25 -10.83
CA GLY A 170 -7.65 7.97 -9.45
C GLY A 170 -8.77 8.12 -8.40
N SER A 171 -10.04 8.08 -8.81
CA SER A 171 -11.19 8.33 -7.92
C SER A 171 -11.50 7.18 -6.94
N VAL A 172 -10.92 5.99 -7.14
CA VAL A 172 -11.11 4.82 -6.28
C VAL A 172 -9.90 4.63 -5.37
N HIS A 173 -10.12 4.53 -4.06
CA HIS A 173 -9.04 4.32 -3.09
C HIS A 173 -8.76 2.83 -2.90
N GLY A 174 -7.56 2.41 -3.31
CA GLY A 174 -7.08 1.05 -3.07
C GLY A 174 -6.78 0.78 -1.58
N PRO A 175 -6.63 -0.50 -1.19
CA PRO A 175 -6.30 -0.87 0.17
C PRO A 175 -4.86 -0.44 0.54
N GLY A 176 -4.70 0.06 1.76
CA GLY A 176 -3.38 0.32 2.34
C GLY A 176 -2.63 -0.97 2.72
N THR A 177 -1.36 -0.81 3.09
CA THR A 177 -0.52 -1.91 3.56
C THR A 177 0.23 -1.51 4.82
N TRP A 178 0.50 -2.50 5.67
CA TRP A 178 1.39 -2.33 6.81
C TRP A 178 2.14 -3.62 7.12
N ILE A 179 3.36 -3.47 7.63
CA ILE A 179 4.27 -4.57 7.97
C ILE A 179 4.94 -4.22 9.29
N VAL A 180 5.07 -5.22 10.15
CA VAL A 180 5.95 -5.15 11.34
C VAL A 180 6.95 -6.28 11.25
N ASN A 181 8.23 -5.92 11.29
CA ASN A 181 9.31 -6.87 11.48
C ASN A 181 9.79 -6.77 12.94
N LEU A 182 10.11 -7.91 13.55
CA LEU A 182 10.59 -8.00 14.91
C LEU A 182 11.90 -8.78 14.95
N ALA A 183 12.78 -8.35 15.84
CA ALA A 183 14.03 -9.02 16.12
C ALA A 183 14.26 -9.09 17.64
N PHE A 184 14.64 -10.26 18.13
CA PHE A 184 14.95 -10.52 19.53
C PHE A 184 16.40 -10.96 19.65
N TYR A 185 17.15 -10.33 20.55
CA TYR A 185 18.57 -10.58 20.78
C TYR A 185 18.84 -10.81 22.26
N LYS A 186 19.76 -11.74 22.56
CA LYS A 186 20.25 -11.98 23.91
C LYS A 186 21.62 -12.64 23.93
N ASP A 187 22.56 -12.08 24.69
CA ASP A 187 23.80 -12.74 25.07
C ASP A 187 23.49 -13.81 26.16
N ILE A 188 23.67 -15.09 25.84
CA ILE A 188 23.42 -16.20 26.78
C ILE A 188 24.66 -16.49 27.64
N VAL A 189 25.84 -16.53 27.02
CA VAL A 189 27.11 -16.80 27.71
C VAL A 189 28.18 -15.86 27.16
N ARG A 190 28.95 -15.26 28.05
CA ARG A 190 30.16 -14.51 27.70
C ARG A 190 31.30 -14.94 28.62
N SER A 191 32.19 -15.77 28.10
CA SER A 191 33.39 -16.26 28.79
C SER A 191 34.65 -15.90 27.99
N ARG A 192 35.84 -15.99 28.62
CA ARG A 192 37.12 -15.69 27.95
C ARG A 192 37.31 -16.65 26.75
N GLY A 193 37.06 -16.12 25.55
CA GLY A 193 37.20 -16.81 24.27
C GLY A 193 35.91 -17.36 23.65
N PHE A 194 34.76 -17.28 24.35
CA PHE A 194 33.49 -17.83 23.83
C PHE A 194 32.30 -16.90 24.16
N THR A 195 31.53 -16.55 23.14
CA THR A 195 30.27 -15.82 23.28
C THR A 195 29.17 -16.60 22.57
N ALA A 196 28.07 -16.86 23.28
CA ALA A 196 26.86 -17.46 22.71
C ALA A 196 25.74 -16.42 22.72
N GLU A 197 25.16 -16.17 21.55
CA GLU A 197 24.05 -15.24 21.35
C GLU A 197 22.83 -16.02 20.83
N PHE A 198 21.65 -15.68 21.34
CA PHE A 198 20.38 -16.06 20.76
C PHE A 198 19.79 -14.90 19.96
N SER A 199 19.41 -15.21 18.72
CA SER A 199 18.81 -14.27 17.80
C SER A 199 17.60 -14.90 17.13
N ALA A 200 16.47 -14.19 17.13
CA ALA A 200 15.25 -14.57 16.43
C ALA A 200 14.72 -13.40 15.61
N LEU A 201 14.44 -13.65 14.34
CA LEU A 201 13.96 -12.67 13.37
C LEU A 201 12.60 -13.11 12.84
N LEU A 202 11.63 -12.19 12.89
CA LEU A 202 10.28 -12.40 12.35
C LEU A 202 9.99 -11.32 11.33
N ASP A 203 9.98 -11.70 10.05
CA ASP A 203 9.52 -10.86 8.96
C ASP A 203 8.01 -10.96 8.82
N ASN A 204 7.33 -9.82 8.73
CA ASN A 204 5.87 -9.75 8.79
C ASN A 204 5.32 -10.51 10.02
N ALA A 205 5.77 -10.14 11.21
CA ALA A 205 5.53 -10.87 12.46
C ALA A 205 4.05 -11.11 12.81
N PHE A 206 3.12 -10.36 12.22
CA PHE A 206 1.67 -10.51 12.42
C PHE A 206 0.96 -11.20 11.25
N ASP A 207 1.71 -11.71 10.28
CA ASP A 207 1.22 -12.27 9.03
C ASP A 207 0.16 -11.37 8.38
N HIS A 208 0.38 -10.05 8.41
CA HIS A 208 -0.54 -9.14 7.74
C HIS A 208 -0.37 -9.36 6.25
N ARG A 209 -1.42 -9.87 5.60
CA ARG A 209 -1.42 -10.03 4.15
C ARG A 209 -1.12 -8.68 3.53
N ASN A 210 -0.22 -8.61 2.57
CA ASN A 210 0.08 -7.39 1.81
C ASN A 210 -0.01 -7.73 0.32
N SER A 211 -1.21 -7.72 -0.25
CA SER A 211 -1.43 -7.79 -1.69
C SER A 211 -0.64 -6.66 -2.36
N ALA A 212 0.40 -7.03 -3.09
CA ALA A 212 1.25 -6.12 -3.87
C ALA A 212 0.60 -5.69 -5.20
N SER A 213 -0.53 -6.28 -5.57
CA SER A 213 -1.13 -6.14 -6.89
C SER A 213 -2.65 -5.96 -6.77
N GLY A 214 -3.13 -4.72 -6.89
CA GLY A 214 -4.55 -4.46 -7.20
C GLY A 214 -4.97 -5.07 -8.56
N TRP A 215 -3.99 -5.41 -9.40
CA TRP A 215 -4.16 -5.97 -10.74
C TRP A 215 -4.70 -7.41 -10.77
N GLU A 216 -4.38 -8.25 -9.79
CA GLU A 216 -4.81 -9.66 -9.79
C GLU A 216 -6.23 -9.85 -9.23
N GLN A 217 -6.78 -8.87 -8.51
CA GLN A 217 -8.09 -8.99 -7.88
C GLN A 217 -9.25 -8.54 -8.80
N LEU A 218 -9.01 -7.60 -9.72
CA LEU A 218 -10.02 -7.11 -10.67
C LEU A 218 -10.46 -8.16 -11.71
N ALA A 219 -9.64 -9.19 -11.96
CA ALA A 219 -9.94 -10.25 -12.91
C ALA A 219 -10.92 -11.31 -12.37
N ARG A 220 -11.26 -11.32 -11.08
CA ARG A 220 -11.99 -12.43 -10.43
C ARG A 220 -13.44 -12.14 -10.03
N SER A 221 -13.97 -10.95 -10.28
CA SER A 221 -15.32 -10.57 -9.82
C SER A 221 -16.39 -10.49 -10.91
N TRP A 222 -16.13 -11.05 -12.10
CA TRP A 222 -17.05 -11.00 -13.25
C TRP A 222 -17.56 -12.39 -13.69
N THR A 223 -17.61 -13.35 -12.78
CA THR A 223 -18.29 -14.64 -12.98
C THR A 223 -19.51 -14.74 -12.08
#